data_AF-A0A7X7SLF8-F1
#
_entry.id   AF-A0A7X7SLF8-F1
#
_cell.length_a   1.000
_cell.length_b   1.000
_cell.length_c   1.000
_cell.angle_alpha   90.00
_cell.angle_beta   90.00
_cell.angle_gamma   90.00
#
_symmetry.space_group_name_H-M   'P 1'
#
loop_
_entity.id
_entity.type
_entity.pdbx_description
1 polymer ?
#
loop_
_entity_poly.entity_id
_entity_poly.type
_entity_poly.pdbx_seq_one_letter_code
_entity_poly.pdbx_strand_id
1 'polypeptide(L)'
;MNAANAVTVTRILLIPVFLVLLFSRVPYGDMIAVAVFAIAAGTDKLDGYLARSRNAVTAAGIFLDPLADKLLISSALIALVSLERLEAWVAMVIIGREFAVSGLRLVGVAQGVSIPASHLGKVKTVSQTVAVLFLLVSHTSLPHYQQVEDVLIYTAVALTLASGIEYFFNARALLQPTAKPVRPVSPPGEDATPPAASAAQECGRDDARE
;
A
#
# COMPACT_ATOMS: atom_id res chain seq x y z
N MET A 1 -8.92 -23.12 -4.59
CA MET A 1 -8.61 -21.68 -4.47
C MET A 1 -9.77 -21.02 -3.76
N ASN A 2 -9.51 -20.09 -2.84
CA ASN A 2 -10.57 -19.33 -2.18
C ASN A 2 -11.17 -18.29 -3.14
N ALA A 3 -12.44 -17.92 -2.97
CA ALA A 3 -13.15 -16.97 -3.81
C ALA A 3 -12.45 -15.60 -3.87
N ALA A 4 -11.88 -15.14 -2.75
CA ALA A 4 -11.12 -13.89 -2.71
C ALA A 4 -9.89 -13.92 -3.64
N ASN A 5 -9.05 -14.95 -3.53
CA ASN A 5 -7.86 -15.08 -4.39
C ASN A 5 -8.24 -15.22 -5.88
N ALA A 6 -9.39 -15.85 -6.18
CA ALA A 6 -9.86 -15.96 -7.56
C ALA A 6 -10.18 -14.57 -8.15
N VAL A 7 -10.77 -13.67 -7.37
CA VAL A 7 -11.05 -12.29 -7.80
C VAL A 7 -9.75 -11.51 -8.03
N THR A 8 -8.77 -11.60 -7.12
CA THR A 8 -7.46 -10.94 -7.28
C THR A 8 -6.73 -11.43 -8.53
N VAL A 9 -6.68 -12.74 -8.74
CA VAL A 9 -6.04 -13.34 -9.93
C VAL A 9 -6.79 -12.91 -11.19
N THR A 10 -8.13 -12.91 -11.16
CA THR A 10 -8.94 -12.43 -12.29
C THR A 10 -8.60 -10.96 -12.59
N ARG A 11 -8.46 -10.10 -11.58
CA ARG A 11 -8.06 -8.70 -11.79
C ARG A 11 -6.71 -8.59 -12.50
N ILE A 12 -5.71 -9.34 -12.04
CA ILE A 12 -4.38 -9.36 -12.67
C ILE A 12 -4.48 -9.82 -14.13
N LEU A 13 -5.30 -10.84 -14.41
CA LEU A 13 -5.53 -11.31 -15.78
C LEU A 13 -6.34 -10.34 -16.64
N LEU A 14 -7.17 -9.48 -16.04
CA LEU A 14 -7.90 -8.44 -16.77
C LEU A 14 -6.99 -7.29 -17.23
N ILE A 15 -5.84 -7.06 -16.59
CA ILE A 15 -4.89 -6.02 -17.00
C ILE A 15 -4.41 -6.19 -18.46
N PRO A 16 -3.86 -7.34 -18.89
CA PRO A 16 -3.44 -7.51 -20.28
C PRO A 16 -4.63 -7.46 -21.24
N VAL A 17 -5.81 -7.95 -20.85
CA VAL A 17 -7.04 -7.85 -21.66
C VAL A 17 -7.42 -6.38 -21.88
N PHE A 18 -7.40 -5.58 -20.81
CA PHE A 18 -7.60 -4.13 -20.85
C PHE A 18 -6.62 -3.45 -21.81
N LEU A 19 -5.33 -3.73 -21.69
CA LEU A 19 -4.30 -3.13 -22.55
C LEU A 19 -4.49 -3.52 -24.01
N VAL A 20 -4.74 -4.80 -24.30
CA VAL A 20 -5.00 -5.26 -25.67
C VAL A 20 -6.20 -4.54 -26.26
N LEU A 21 -7.33 -4.47 -25.54
CA LEU A 21 -8.53 -3.80 -26.04
C LEU A 21 -8.30 -2.31 -26.30
N LEU A 22 -7.57 -1.65 -25.40
CA LEU A 22 -7.23 -0.23 -25.52
C LEU A 22 -6.35 0.06 -26.74
N PHE A 23 -5.41 -0.84 -27.08
CA PHE A 23 -4.50 -0.64 -28.22
C PHE A 23 -5.00 -1.24 -29.56
N SER A 24 -5.97 -2.15 -29.55
CA SER A 24 -6.33 -2.95 -30.74
C SER A 24 -7.19 -2.23 -31.80
N ARG A 25 -7.44 -0.92 -31.68
CA ARG A 25 -8.26 -0.11 -32.63
C ARG A 25 -9.57 -0.77 -33.07
N VAL A 26 -10.16 -1.59 -32.20
CA VAL A 26 -11.45 -2.26 -32.43
C VAL A 26 -12.57 -1.22 -32.33
N PRO A 27 -13.70 -1.35 -33.05
CA PRO A 27 -14.85 -0.49 -32.84
C PRO A 27 -15.26 -0.49 -31.36
N TYR A 28 -15.43 0.70 -30.78
CA TYR A 28 -15.71 0.88 -29.35
C TYR A 28 -14.62 0.35 -28.39
N GLY A 29 -13.40 0.09 -28.87
CA GLY A 29 -12.29 -0.46 -28.08
C GLY A 29 -12.01 0.32 -26.79
N ASP A 30 -11.95 1.65 -26.86
CA ASP A 30 -11.78 2.54 -25.70
C ASP A 30 -12.92 2.37 -24.68
N MET A 31 -14.18 2.32 -25.13
CA MET A 31 -15.33 2.13 -24.25
C MET A 31 -15.32 0.76 -23.57
N ILE A 32 -14.96 -0.30 -24.30
CA ILE A 32 -14.85 -1.65 -23.75
C ILE A 32 -13.67 -1.71 -22.77
N ALA A 33 -12.53 -1.09 -23.10
CA ALA A 33 -11.36 -1.00 -22.22
C ALA A 33 -11.70 -0.26 -20.92
N VAL A 34 -12.42 0.87 -21.00
CA VAL A 34 -12.94 1.60 -19.84
C VAL A 34 -13.83 0.71 -18.99
N ALA A 35 -14.74 -0.04 -19.59
CA ALA A 35 -15.62 -0.96 -18.87
C ALA A 35 -14.83 -2.07 -18.15
N VAL A 36 -13.85 -2.69 -18.83
CA VAL A 36 -12.97 -3.71 -18.24
C VAL A 36 -12.16 -3.12 -17.10
N PHE A 37 -11.58 -1.93 -17.27
CA PHE A 37 -10.84 -1.24 -16.22
C PHE A 37 -11.74 -0.90 -15.01
N ALA A 38 -12.95 -0.39 -15.25
CA ALA A 38 -13.90 -0.06 -14.20
C ALA A 38 -14.33 -1.29 -13.40
N ILE A 39 -14.56 -2.42 -14.08
CA ILE A 39 -14.85 -3.71 -13.43
C ILE A 39 -13.64 -4.16 -12.61
N ALA A 40 -12.44 -4.13 -13.19
CA ALA A 40 -11.21 -4.52 -12.50
C ALA A 40 -10.97 -3.67 -11.23
N ALA A 41 -11.12 -2.35 -11.32
CA ALA A 41 -10.99 -1.44 -10.18
C ALA A 41 -12.11 -1.59 -9.15
N GLY A 42 -13.35 -1.84 -9.59
CA GLY A 42 -14.51 -2.03 -8.71
C GLY A 42 -14.47 -3.35 -7.93
N THR A 43 -13.88 -4.41 -8.50
CA THR A 43 -13.80 -5.72 -7.85
C THR A 43 -13.00 -5.72 -6.54
N ASP A 44 -12.10 -4.74 -6.31
CA ASP A 44 -11.26 -4.58 -5.10
C ASP A 44 -12.02 -4.25 -3.82
N LYS A 45 -13.23 -3.71 -3.95
CA LYS A 45 -14.07 -3.46 -2.78
C LYS A 45 -14.92 -4.69 -2.44
N LEU A 46 -15.19 -5.52 -3.45
CA LEU A 46 -16.05 -6.70 -3.33
C LEU A 46 -15.29 -7.88 -2.72
N ASP A 47 -14.07 -8.16 -3.15
CA ASP A 47 -13.23 -9.24 -2.61
C ASP A 47 -12.89 -9.06 -1.13
N GLY A 48 -12.53 -7.85 -0.68
CA GLY A 48 -12.25 -7.53 0.71
C GLY A 48 -13.48 -7.68 1.60
N TYR A 49 -14.69 -7.45 1.06
CA TYR A 49 -15.95 -7.71 1.77
C TYR A 49 -16.26 -9.21 1.84
N LEU A 50 -16.10 -9.95 0.73
CA LEU A 50 -16.33 -11.40 0.68
C LEU A 50 -15.32 -12.19 1.53
N ALA A 51 -14.04 -11.78 1.55
CA ALA A 51 -13.00 -12.44 2.33
C ALA A 51 -13.23 -12.28 3.83
N ARG A 52 -13.60 -11.07 4.29
CA ARG A 52 -13.90 -10.78 5.68
C ARG A 52 -15.18 -11.46 6.16
N SER A 53 -16.21 -11.53 5.32
CA SER A 53 -17.48 -12.18 5.69
C SER A 53 -17.38 -13.70 5.77
N ARG A 54 -16.40 -14.33 5.10
CA ARG A 54 -16.23 -15.79 5.07
C ARG A 54 -15.03 -16.31 5.86
N ASN A 55 -14.34 -15.45 6.63
CA ASN A 55 -13.09 -15.79 7.34
C ASN A 55 -12.03 -16.48 6.46
N ALA A 56 -12.08 -16.22 5.15
CA ALA A 56 -11.27 -16.90 4.17
C ALA A 56 -10.16 -15.93 3.74
N VAL A 57 -9.27 -15.58 4.67
CA VAL A 57 -8.12 -14.73 4.40
C VAL A 57 -6.91 -15.64 4.21
N THR A 58 -6.20 -15.50 3.09
CA THR A 58 -4.98 -16.29 2.81
C THR A 58 -3.77 -15.36 2.74
N ALA A 59 -2.59 -15.87 3.13
CA ALA A 59 -1.33 -15.11 3.04
C ALA A 59 -1.04 -14.62 1.61
N ALA A 60 -1.34 -15.46 0.61
CA ALA A 60 -1.21 -15.10 -0.80
C ALA A 60 -2.15 -13.95 -1.20
N GLY A 61 -3.42 -13.98 -0.77
CA GLY A 61 -4.37 -12.91 -1.07
C GLY A 61 -3.96 -11.56 -0.45
N ILE A 62 -3.50 -11.57 0.81
CA ILE A 62 -3.01 -10.36 1.51
C ILE A 62 -1.89 -9.67 0.73
N PHE A 63 -1.01 -10.44 0.09
CA PHE A 63 0.09 -9.90 -0.72
C PHE A 63 -0.35 -9.51 -2.14
N LEU A 64 -1.18 -10.34 -2.78
CA LEU A 64 -1.60 -10.13 -4.16
C LEU A 64 -2.56 -8.95 -4.31
N ASP A 65 -3.43 -8.66 -3.33
CA ASP A 65 -4.41 -7.57 -3.43
C ASP A 65 -3.73 -6.19 -3.59
N PRO A 66 -2.80 -5.76 -2.71
CA PRO A 66 -2.12 -4.48 -2.87
C PRO A 66 -1.14 -4.43 -4.06
N LEU A 67 -0.75 -5.60 -4.57
CA LEU A 67 0.07 -5.70 -5.78
C LEU A 67 -0.80 -5.47 -7.02
N ALA A 68 -1.93 -6.17 -7.11
CA ALA A 68 -2.87 -6.08 -8.22
C ALA A 68 -3.41 -4.66 -8.40
N ASP A 69 -3.76 -3.99 -7.29
CA ASP A 69 -4.22 -2.59 -7.29
C ASP A 69 -3.20 -1.65 -7.97
N LYS A 70 -1.93 -1.72 -7.54
CA LYS A 70 -0.85 -0.89 -8.11
C LYS A 70 -0.56 -1.22 -9.56
N LEU A 71 -0.57 -2.51 -9.91
CA LEU A 71 -0.34 -2.94 -11.29
C LEU A 71 -1.44 -2.41 -12.21
N LEU A 72 -2.71 -2.50 -11.78
CA LEU A 72 -3.84 -2.01 -12.56
C LEU A 72 -3.71 -0.50 -12.83
N ILE A 73 -3.52 0.30 -11.78
CA ILE A 73 -3.40 1.76 -11.91
C ILE A 73 -2.14 2.15 -12.70
N SER A 74 -0.99 1.52 -12.41
CA SER A 74 0.26 1.83 -13.12
C SER A 74 0.17 1.47 -14.60
N SER A 75 -0.46 0.34 -14.94
CA SER A 75 -0.66 -0.08 -16.33
C SER A 75 -1.52 0.92 -17.10
N ALA A 76 -2.58 1.45 -16.48
CA ALA A 76 -3.43 2.45 -17.11
C ALA A 76 -2.70 3.78 -17.31
N LEU A 77 -1.94 4.25 -16.32
CA LEU A 77 -1.15 5.49 -16.46
C LEU A 77 -0.09 5.36 -17.56
N ILE A 78 0.63 4.24 -17.61
CA ILE A 78 1.62 3.96 -18.66
C ILE A 78 0.95 3.90 -20.04
N ALA A 79 -0.22 3.26 -20.13
CA ALA A 79 -0.97 3.20 -21.38
C ALA A 79 -1.44 4.59 -21.84
N LEU A 80 -1.92 5.43 -20.91
CA LEU A 80 -2.32 6.81 -21.21
C LEU A 80 -1.14 7.66 -21.70
N VAL A 81 0.06 7.49 -21.12
CA VAL A 81 1.28 8.13 -21.62
C VAL A 81 1.60 7.66 -23.04
N SER A 82 1.51 6.35 -23.31
CA SER A 82 1.74 5.79 -24.64
C SER A 82 0.71 6.23 -25.69
N LEU A 83 -0.49 6.63 -25.26
CA LEU A 83 -1.53 7.18 -26.11
C LEU A 83 -1.46 8.71 -26.24
N GLU A 84 -0.42 9.35 -25.68
CA GLU A 84 -0.24 10.81 -25.63
C GLU A 84 -1.39 11.56 -24.94
N ARG A 85 -2.11 10.88 -24.03
CA ARG A 85 -3.20 11.45 -23.23
C ARG A 85 -2.75 11.89 -21.84
N LEU A 86 -1.54 11.55 -21.43
CA LEU A 86 -1.01 11.91 -20.12
C LEU A 86 0.47 12.21 -20.22
N GLU A 87 0.91 13.29 -19.59
CA GLU A 87 2.34 13.62 -19.57
C GLU A 87 3.13 12.61 -18.72
N ALA A 88 4.28 12.18 -19.22
CA ALA A 88 5.09 11.14 -18.58
C ALA A 88 5.50 11.49 -17.13
N TRP A 89 5.78 12.77 -16.84
CA TRP A 89 6.17 13.18 -15.50
C TRP A 89 5.03 13.04 -14.49
N VAL A 90 3.77 13.24 -14.92
CA VAL A 90 2.59 13.02 -14.07
C VAL A 90 2.50 11.56 -13.67
N ALA A 91 2.61 10.65 -14.65
CA ALA A 91 2.60 9.21 -14.39
C ALA A 91 3.74 8.81 -13.45
N MET A 92 4.96 9.32 -13.68
CA MET A 92 6.11 9.03 -12.82
C MET A 92 5.91 9.49 -11.37
N VAL A 93 5.38 10.69 -11.15
CA VAL A 93 5.10 11.20 -9.80
C VAL A 93 4.08 10.32 -9.09
N ILE A 94 2.99 9.97 -9.78
CA ILE A 94 1.93 9.16 -9.21
C ILE A 94 2.44 7.77 -8.86
N ILE A 95 3.04 7.07 -9.83
CA ILE A 95 3.59 5.72 -9.67
C ILE A 95 4.65 5.72 -8.56
N GLY A 96 5.66 6.60 -8.67
CA GLY A 96 6.76 6.69 -7.71
C GLY A 96 6.27 6.87 -6.28
N ARG A 97 5.28 7.75 -6.06
CA ARG A 97 4.66 7.94 -4.75
C ARG A 97 3.98 6.66 -4.27
N GLU A 98 3.18 5.98 -5.09
CA GLU A 98 2.47 4.76 -4.64
C GLU A 98 3.42 3.66 -4.16
N PHE A 99 4.51 3.45 -4.89
CA PHE A 99 5.54 2.51 -4.50
C PHE A 99 6.28 2.97 -3.24
N ALA A 100 6.62 4.26 -3.13
CA ALA A 100 7.33 4.79 -1.97
C ALA A 100 6.51 4.68 -0.66
N VAL A 101 5.24 5.10 -0.67
CA VAL A 101 4.34 4.98 0.49
C VAL A 101 4.11 3.51 0.86
N SER A 102 4.01 2.63 -0.13
CA SER A 102 3.85 1.20 0.11
C SER A 102 5.08 0.54 0.70
N GLY A 103 6.27 0.88 0.19
CA GLY A 103 7.54 0.39 0.72
C GLY A 103 7.74 0.86 2.15
N LEU A 104 7.48 2.14 2.43
CA LEU A 104 7.58 2.70 3.78
C LEU A 104 6.59 2.05 4.75
N ARG A 105 5.37 1.73 4.29
CA ARG A 105 4.41 0.95 5.07
C ARG A 105 4.94 -0.43 5.43
N LEU A 106 5.55 -1.12 4.47
CA LEU A 106 6.11 -2.45 4.68
C LEU A 106 7.24 -2.42 5.73
N VAL A 107 8.12 -1.42 5.64
CA VAL A 107 9.17 -1.20 6.65
C VAL A 107 8.58 -0.91 8.03
N GLY A 108 7.55 -0.06 8.12
CA GLY A 108 6.88 0.23 9.39
C GLY A 108 6.29 -1.01 10.05
N VAL A 109 5.61 -1.86 9.28
CA VAL A 109 5.07 -3.14 9.76
C VAL A 109 6.19 -4.06 10.26
N ALA A 110 7.31 -4.14 9.54
CA ALA A 110 8.47 -4.94 9.96
C ALA A 110 9.12 -4.42 11.27
N GLN A 111 9.00 -3.12 11.55
CA GLN A 111 9.47 -2.49 12.80
C GLN A 111 8.42 -2.48 13.92
N GLY A 112 7.25 -3.10 13.71
CA GLY A 112 6.17 -3.15 14.70
C GLY A 112 5.36 -1.86 14.85
N VAL A 113 5.51 -0.91 13.93
CA VAL A 113 4.78 0.36 13.93
C VAL A 113 3.74 0.37 12.82
N SER A 114 2.47 0.45 13.21
CA SER A 114 1.36 0.58 12.28
C SER A 114 1.08 2.06 12.00
N ILE A 115 1.25 2.49 10.75
CA ILE A 115 0.85 3.83 10.31
C ILE A 115 -0.60 3.76 9.82
N PRO A 116 -1.55 4.44 10.48
CA PRO A 116 -2.96 4.40 10.09
C PRO A 116 -3.18 5.01 8.69
N ALA A 117 -4.23 4.55 8.01
CA ALA A 117 -4.64 5.11 6.73
C ALA A 117 -5.27 6.50 6.92
N SER A 118 -4.77 7.51 6.21
CA SER A 118 -5.32 8.87 6.29
C SER A 118 -6.52 9.07 5.38
N HIS A 119 -7.36 10.06 5.72
CA HIS A 119 -8.49 10.47 4.88
C HIS A 119 -8.02 10.98 3.51
N LEU A 120 -6.89 11.71 3.46
CA LEU A 120 -6.29 12.16 2.20
C LEU A 120 -5.94 10.99 1.27
N GLY A 121 -5.44 9.88 1.82
CA GLY A 121 -5.16 8.68 1.02
C GLY A 121 -6.40 8.08 0.35
N LYS A 122 -7.54 8.10 1.05
CA LYS A 122 -8.83 7.63 0.49
C LYS A 122 -9.32 8.54 -0.63
N VAL A 123 -9.33 9.86 -0.38
CA VAL A 123 -9.79 10.86 -1.35
C VAL A 123 -8.92 10.83 -2.60
N LYS A 124 -7.61 10.76 -2.43
CA LYS A 124 -6.64 10.58 -3.52
C LYS A 124 -6.97 9.37 -4.40
N THR A 125 -7.22 8.21 -3.79
CA THR A 125 -7.47 6.97 -4.56
C THR A 125 -8.72 7.11 -5.43
N VAL A 126 -9.77 7.72 -4.87
CA VAL A 126 -11.02 8.00 -5.62
C VAL A 126 -10.77 9.00 -6.75
N SER A 127 -10.13 10.13 -6.46
CA SER A 127 -9.86 11.16 -7.47
C SER A 127 -9.00 10.63 -8.61
N GLN A 128 -8.00 9.80 -8.30
CA GLN A 128 -7.10 9.22 -9.28
C GLN A 128 -7.80 8.18 -10.16
N THR A 129 -8.64 7.32 -9.57
CA THR A 129 -9.44 6.36 -10.34
C THR A 129 -10.40 7.07 -11.29
N VAL A 130 -11.06 8.15 -10.82
CA VAL A 130 -11.94 8.99 -11.64
C VAL A 130 -11.17 9.66 -12.77
N ALA A 131 -10.00 10.23 -12.49
CA ALA A 131 -9.15 10.83 -13.51
C ALA A 131 -8.77 9.80 -14.59
N VAL A 132 -8.26 8.63 -14.20
CA VAL A 132 -7.89 7.57 -15.16
C VAL A 132 -9.08 7.13 -16.00
N LEU A 133 -10.25 6.90 -15.39
CA LEU A 133 -11.47 6.55 -16.13
C LEU A 133 -11.86 7.62 -17.15
N PHE A 134 -11.79 8.90 -16.76
CA PHE A 134 -12.10 10.01 -17.65
C PHE A 134 -11.13 10.06 -18.84
N LEU A 135 -9.83 9.99 -18.57
CA LEU A 135 -8.76 10.01 -19.58
C LEU A 135 -8.80 8.82 -20.55
N LEU A 136 -9.30 7.67 -20.11
CA LEU A 136 -9.47 6.50 -20.97
C LEU A 136 -10.62 6.69 -21.98
N VAL A 137 -11.65 7.47 -21.64
CA VAL A 137 -12.76 7.80 -22.53
C VAL A 137 -12.31 8.89 -23.51
N SER A 138 -11.65 8.52 -24.61
CA SER A 138 -11.30 9.46 -25.69
C SER A 138 -12.55 10.03 -26.34
N HIS A 139 -12.99 11.21 -25.90
CA HIS A 139 -14.06 11.95 -26.55
C HIS A 139 -13.71 13.43 -26.63
N THR A 140 -12.95 13.78 -27.66
CA THR A 140 -12.65 15.16 -28.08
C THR A 140 -13.89 15.97 -28.49
N SER A 141 -15.08 15.36 -28.49
CA SER A 141 -16.35 15.95 -28.89
C SER A 141 -17.16 16.59 -27.73
N LEU A 142 -16.73 16.44 -26.47
CA LEU A 142 -17.37 17.13 -25.35
C LEU A 142 -16.87 18.59 -25.24
N PRO A 143 -17.76 19.59 -25.08
CA PRO A 143 -17.33 20.95 -24.81
C PRO A 143 -16.56 20.99 -23.48
N HIS A 144 -15.47 21.76 -23.43
CA HIS A 144 -14.60 21.91 -22.25
C HIS A 144 -13.85 20.65 -21.78
N TYR A 145 -13.77 19.60 -22.60
CA TYR A 145 -13.09 18.34 -22.23
C TYR A 145 -11.65 18.56 -21.70
N GLN A 146 -10.84 19.37 -22.40
CA GLN A 146 -9.46 19.67 -22.01
C GLN A 146 -9.35 20.34 -20.64
N GLN A 147 -10.27 21.25 -20.31
CA GLN A 147 -10.28 21.93 -19.01
C GLN A 147 -10.60 20.96 -17.88
N VAL A 148 -11.53 20.03 -18.11
CA VAL A 148 -11.89 19.00 -17.13
C VAL A 148 -10.73 18.01 -16.94
N GLU A 149 -10.08 17.61 -18.03
CA GLU A 149 -8.89 16.76 -18.03
C GLU A 149 -7.78 17.36 -17.18
N ASP A 150 -7.38 18.60 -17.45
CA ASP A 150 -6.35 19.31 -16.68
C ASP A 150 -6.70 19.38 -15.20
N VAL A 151 -7.94 19.79 -14.87
CA VAL A 151 -8.39 19.88 -13.48
C VAL A 151 -8.31 18.53 -12.78
N LEU A 152 -8.73 17.44 -13.43
CA LEU A 152 -8.67 16.10 -12.85
C LEU A 152 -7.21 15.64 -12.64
N ILE A 153 -6.34 15.86 -13.62
CA ILE A 153 -4.92 15.50 -13.53
C ILE A 153 -4.25 16.26 -12.40
N TYR A 154 -4.34 17.60 -12.40
CA TYR A 154 -3.69 18.43 -11.38
C TYR A 154 -4.25 18.15 -9.99
N THR A 155 -5.56 17.89 -9.86
CA THR A 155 -6.16 17.48 -8.59
C THR A 155 -5.59 16.13 -8.12
N ALA A 156 -5.49 15.14 -9.01
CA ALA A 156 -4.94 13.83 -8.68
C ALA A 156 -3.46 13.92 -8.25
N VAL A 157 -2.65 14.74 -8.93
CA VAL A 157 -1.26 15.01 -8.58
C VAL A 157 -1.16 15.72 -7.23
N ALA A 158 -1.93 16.79 -7.02
CA ALA A 158 -1.92 17.55 -5.78
C ALA A 158 -2.29 16.67 -4.57
N LEU A 159 -3.36 15.87 -4.69
CA LEU A 159 -3.75 14.92 -3.65
C LEU A 159 -2.72 13.81 -3.44
N THR A 160 -2.05 13.37 -4.52
CA THR A 160 -0.98 12.38 -4.44
C THR A 160 0.21 12.87 -3.64
N LEU A 161 0.66 14.10 -3.94
CA LEU A 161 1.75 14.75 -3.23
C LEU A 161 1.36 15.05 -1.78
N ALA A 162 0.20 15.67 -1.54
CA ALA A 162 -0.29 16.00 -0.20
C ALA A 162 -0.39 14.75 0.69
N SER A 163 -1.01 13.68 0.17
CA SER A 163 -1.11 12.42 0.91
C SER A 163 0.25 11.73 1.07
N GLY A 164 1.17 11.90 0.11
CA GLY A 164 2.55 11.41 0.24
C GLY A 164 3.26 12.10 1.40
N ILE A 165 3.27 13.43 1.39
CA ILE A 165 3.88 14.29 2.41
C ILE A 165 3.33 13.96 3.81
N GLU A 166 2.00 13.91 3.97
CA GLU A 166 1.36 13.51 5.22
C GLU A 166 1.87 12.14 5.71
N TYR A 167 1.97 11.18 4.79
CA TYR A 167 2.46 9.84 5.13
C TYR A 167 3.92 9.85 5.58
N PHE A 168 4.81 10.54 4.87
CA PHE A 168 6.22 10.66 5.23
C PHE A 168 6.41 11.37 6.58
N PHE A 169 5.62 12.41 6.88
CA PHE A 169 5.66 13.07 8.19
C PHE A 169 5.22 12.14 9.32
N ASN A 170 4.17 11.35 9.11
CA ASN A 170 3.72 10.36 10.09
C ASN A 170 4.72 9.21 10.25
N ALA A 171 5.43 8.87 9.18
CA ALA A 171 6.45 7.82 9.15
C ALA A 171 7.83 8.28 9.65
N ARG A 172 8.04 9.59 9.93
CA ARG A 172 9.36 10.13 10.29
C ARG A 172 10.02 9.43 11.49
N ALA A 173 9.21 8.95 12.43
CA ALA A 173 9.70 8.22 13.61
C ALA A 173 10.36 6.88 13.25
N LEU A 174 10.02 6.28 12.10
CA LEU A 174 10.61 5.04 11.58
C LEU A 174 11.94 5.24 10.86
N LEU A 175 12.13 6.45 10.33
CA LEU A 175 13.34 6.83 9.63
C LEU A 175 14.41 7.36 10.60
N GLN A 176 14.03 7.63 11.86
CA GLN A 176 15.00 7.89 12.90
C GLN A 176 15.69 6.58 13.29
N PRO A 177 17.02 6.48 13.17
CA PRO A 177 17.76 5.32 13.66
C PRO A 177 17.66 5.31 15.18
N THR A 178 16.61 4.71 15.72
CA THR A 178 16.59 4.35 17.13
C THR A 178 17.50 3.14 17.29
N ALA A 179 18.77 3.42 17.57
CA ALA A 179 19.67 2.45 18.15
C ALA A 179 19.12 2.03 19.52
N LYS A 180 18.24 1.02 19.53
CA LYS A 180 18.06 0.16 20.69
C LYS A 180 18.06 -1.27 20.20
N PRO A 181 19.12 -2.06 20.48
CA PRO A 181 19.13 -3.46 20.12
C PRO A 181 17.92 -4.14 20.76
N VAL A 182 17.20 -4.94 19.98
CA VAL A 182 16.30 -5.95 20.54
C VAL A 182 17.17 -6.81 21.45
N ARG A 183 16.97 -6.75 22.77
CA ARG A 183 17.70 -7.65 23.67
C ARG A 183 17.34 -9.08 23.25
N PRO A 184 18.32 -9.97 23.07
CA PRO A 184 18.02 -11.38 22.93
C PRO A 184 17.17 -11.79 24.14
N VAL A 185 16.10 -12.53 23.90
CA VAL A 185 15.32 -13.15 24.95
C VAL A 185 16.28 -14.06 25.70
N SER A 186 16.62 -13.70 26.94
CA SER A 186 17.45 -14.56 27.80
C SER A 186 16.79 -15.93 27.90
N PRO A 187 17.54 -17.03 27.76
CA PRO A 187 16.98 -18.36 27.94
C PRO A 187 16.34 -18.47 29.34
N PRO A 188 15.22 -19.21 29.48
CA PRO A 188 14.55 -19.33 30.76
C PRO A 188 15.49 -20.02 31.76
N GLY A 189 16.01 -19.26 32.73
CA GLY A 189 16.88 -19.79 33.81
C GLY A 189 17.95 -18.85 34.36
N GLU A 190 18.22 -17.69 33.76
CA GLU A 190 19.40 -16.87 34.14
C GLU A 190 19.13 -15.71 35.12
N ASP A 191 17.87 -15.47 35.52
CA ASP A 191 17.47 -14.37 36.42
C ASP A 191 17.47 -14.75 37.91
N ALA A 192 18.19 -15.80 38.31
CA ALA A 192 18.28 -16.24 39.70
C ALA A 192 19.72 -16.09 40.25
N THR A 193 20.23 -14.86 40.31
CA THR A 193 21.32 -14.56 41.25
C THR A 193 20.86 -13.44 42.19
N PRO A 194 20.58 -13.74 43.47
CA PRO A 194 20.22 -12.72 44.45
C PRO A 194 21.42 -11.78 44.71
N PRO A 195 21.17 -10.52 45.11
CA PRO A 195 22.24 -9.59 45.42
C PRO A 195 23.03 -10.08 46.63
N ALA A 196 24.35 -10.11 46.50
CA ALA A 196 25.28 -10.44 47.58
C ALA A 196 25.13 -9.43 48.72
N ALA A 197 24.32 -9.79 49.72
CA ALA A 197 24.22 -9.10 50.99
C ALA A 197 25.22 -9.71 51.98
N SER A 198 26.20 -8.89 52.37
CA SER A 198 26.79 -8.78 53.72
C SER A 198 26.54 -9.94 54.70
N ALA A 199 27.55 -10.80 54.90
CA ALA A 199 27.71 -11.58 56.13
C ALA A 199 29.19 -11.95 56.32
N ALA A 200 30.00 -10.95 56.62
CA ALA A 200 31.29 -11.19 57.25
C ALA A 200 31.05 -11.44 58.76
N GLN A 201 31.18 -12.70 59.15
CA GLN A 201 32.08 -13.09 60.25
C GLN A 201 31.59 -12.87 61.69
N GLU A 202 30.58 -13.64 62.09
CA GLU A 202 30.48 -14.17 63.46
C GLU A 202 30.73 -15.69 63.41
N CYS A 203 31.98 -16.09 63.62
CA CYS A 203 32.33 -17.45 64.02
C CYS A 203 33.66 -17.40 64.75
N GLY A 204 33.62 -17.47 66.08
CA GLY A 204 34.81 -17.35 66.92
C GLY A 204 34.53 -17.65 68.39
N ARG A 205 34.30 -18.94 68.68
CA ARG A 205 34.64 -19.66 69.93
C ARG A 205 34.10 -19.14 71.27
N ASP A 206 33.12 -19.89 71.77
CA ASP A 206 33.17 -20.42 73.14
C ASP A 206 34.51 -21.15 73.36
N ASP A 207 35.27 -20.72 74.37
CA ASP A 207 36.25 -21.54 75.07
C ASP A 207 36.28 -21.12 76.56
N ALA A 208 35.72 -22.03 77.37
CA ALA A 208 36.26 -22.53 78.65
C ALA A 208 36.69 -21.56 79.77
N ARG A 209 35.99 -21.74 80.91
CA ARG A 209 36.51 -22.07 82.26
C ARG A 209 37.44 -21.07 83.00
N GLU A 210 37.07 -20.93 84.27
CA GLU A 210 37.79 -20.37 85.45
C GLU A 210 37.62 -18.87 85.73
#